data_AF-F8GEG2-F1
#
_entry.id   AF-F8GEG2-F1
#
_cell.length_a   1.000
_cell.length_b   1.000
_cell.length_c   1.000
_cell.angle_alpha   90.00
_cell.angle_beta   90.00
_cell.angle_gamma   90.00
#
_symmetry.space_group_name_H-M   'P 1'
#
loop_
_entity.id
_entity.type
_entity.pdbx_description
1 polymer ?
#
loop_
_entity_poly.entity_id
_entity_poly.type
_entity_poly.pdbx_seq_one_letter_code
_entity_poly.pdbx_strand_id
1 'polypeptide(L)'
;MVATIDPITADPNSGDPQTFEAQADLAWDQLRTRIEQMNAQAEDIAALAADVEADAASAAAAKWVSGSYTEGDIAWSPTDYCNYRCKTTGSRTIDPASDPTNWRLLTKTGPGGADVTSSAVDITMSATSGRLQNIAMTASGKKTTLPSATTIDEGSPVFVFVNTGQYRYAVHRYGGAFLFYVNPGQTVAAMCSDNSTGAGTWHVSGQGVDQVYSGNSAEVINANDSRYIAVAMLTSTKAICCFRNTGVSSYLYAVIINYGSASGTQTAINAEASSDISVAAQASNQATVVYKISTGATKGYVLDISGNNITPGAVATIDTATGGSGTALTALSSTQLLCLYQGSSANTPKERVLDISGSAITASAEVAADATNCAGGYMRVGKVSSTKALVCFRNNTGNKIQARLQSVSVSTPAPTGSVRDFSLMPGTSPVLSFGLAILSATRALVVTGIDRTYGDIMAVLLDISGTSPVILRYQALRVGGVTSIELNVVKLNDNTAYVSWLGGGSLGADGLMLRITSDDNIVPLPIADKLESSVEVSNGYLDIVALDSTHIMQVCRNSSTYLSAKTIELAA
;
A
#
# COMPACT_ATOMS: atom_id res chain seq x y z
N MET A 1 -21.93 -32.38 52.96
CA MET A 1 -20.54 -32.78 53.29
C MET A 1 -20.62 -34.26 53.56
N VAL A 2 -20.04 -35.12 52.71
CA VAL A 2 -20.31 -36.57 52.76
C VAL A 2 -19.80 -37.16 54.08
N ALA A 3 -20.68 -37.72 54.89
CA ALA A 3 -20.31 -38.41 56.12
C ALA A 3 -19.36 -39.60 55.81
N THR A 4 -18.22 -39.67 56.50
CA THR A 4 -17.27 -40.79 56.38
C THR A 4 -17.84 -42.05 57.04
N ILE A 5 -17.83 -43.17 56.30
CA ILE A 5 -18.17 -44.49 56.85
C ILE A 5 -16.95 -45.08 57.56
N ASP A 6 -17.12 -45.47 58.81
CA ASP A 6 -16.05 -46.06 59.60
C ASP A 6 -15.78 -47.53 59.17
N PRO A 7 -14.50 -47.96 59.14
CA PRO A 7 -14.18 -49.35 58.85
C PRO A 7 -14.58 -50.26 60.02
N ILE A 8 -15.03 -51.48 59.70
CA ILE A 8 -15.17 -52.54 60.71
C ILE A 8 -13.75 -53.07 60.97
N THR A 9 -13.31 -52.99 62.22
CA THR A 9 -11.96 -53.40 62.64
C THR A 9 -11.96 -54.69 63.45
N ALA A 10 -13.13 -55.18 63.85
CA ALA A 10 -13.28 -56.45 64.55
C ALA A 10 -13.00 -57.64 63.61
N ASP A 11 -12.27 -58.64 64.14
CA ASP A 11 -11.89 -59.86 63.42
C ASP A 11 -12.13 -61.11 64.29
N PRO A 12 -13.38 -61.57 64.42
CA PRO A 12 -13.70 -62.77 65.19
C PRO A 12 -13.11 -64.02 64.53
N ASN A 13 -12.08 -64.61 65.15
CA ASN A 13 -11.35 -65.77 64.63
C ASN A 13 -11.59 -67.02 65.49
N SER A 14 -12.12 -68.09 64.87
CA SER A 14 -12.38 -69.36 65.56
C SER A 14 -11.11 -70.09 66.07
N GLY A 15 -9.92 -69.65 65.65
CA GLY A 15 -8.62 -70.09 66.14
C GLY A 15 -8.18 -69.45 67.47
N ASP A 16 -8.88 -68.41 67.94
CA ASP A 16 -8.67 -67.79 69.26
C ASP A 16 -9.99 -67.74 70.06
N PRO A 17 -10.37 -68.86 70.71
CA PRO A 17 -11.65 -68.96 71.41
C PRO A 17 -11.79 -68.00 72.60
N GLN A 18 -10.69 -67.46 73.12
CA GLN A 18 -10.72 -66.55 74.28
C GLN A 18 -11.24 -65.17 73.92
N THR A 19 -11.04 -64.73 72.68
CA THR A 19 -11.41 -63.37 72.22
C THR A 19 -12.56 -63.37 71.21
N PHE A 20 -12.98 -64.54 70.72
CA PHE A 20 -14.01 -64.67 69.68
C PHE A 20 -15.34 -63.99 70.02
N GLU A 21 -15.93 -64.25 71.20
CA GLU A 21 -17.23 -63.67 71.57
C GLU A 21 -17.17 -62.14 71.64
N ALA A 22 -16.13 -61.59 72.27
CA ALA A 22 -15.94 -60.14 72.38
C ALA A 22 -15.71 -59.48 71.01
N GLN A 23 -14.97 -60.12 70.10
CA GLN A 23 -14.76 -59.64 68.73
C GLN A 23 -16.03 -59.78 67.88
N ALA A 24 -16.85 -60.80 68.10
CA ALA A 24 -18.11 -60.99 67.39
C ALA A 24 -19.15 -59.92 67.79
N ASP A 25 -19.27 -59.62 69.09
CA ASP A 25 -20.11 -58.54 69.59
C ASP A 25 -19.65 -57.17 69.07
N LEU A 26 -18.33 -56.91 69.08
CA LEU A 26 -17.76 -55.69 68.52
C LEU A 26 -18.03 -55.57 67.01
N ALA A 27 -17.90 -56.67 66.26
CA ALA A 27 -18.20 -56.69 64.83
C ALA A 27 -19.68 -56.35 64.56
N TRP A 28 -20.59 -56.86 65.40
CA TRP A 28 -22.01 -56.58 65.30
C TRP A 28 -22.36 -55.12 65.62
N ASP A 29 -21.75 -54.54 66.65
CA ASP A 29 -21.91 -53.12 66.97
C ASP A 29 -21.36 -52.22 65.87
N GLN A 30 -20.16 -52.51 65.36
CA GLN A 30 -19.57 -51.75 64.25
C GLN A 30 -20.42 -51.86 62.98
N LEU A 31 -21.02 -53.03 62.70
CA LEU A 31 -21.93 -53.21 61.57
C LEU A 31 -23.20 -52.37 61.72
N ARG A 32 -23.81 -52.30 62.91
CA ARG A 32 -24.99 -51.46 63.16
C ARG A 32 -24.70 -49.98 62.93
N THR A 33 -23.63 -49.47 63.52
CA THR A 33 -23.19 -48.08 63.34
C THR A 33 -22.94 -47.77 61.86
N ARG A 34 -22.35 -48.72 61.13
CA ARG A 34 -22.09 -48.56 59.69
C ARG A 34 -23.36 -48.50 58.85
N ILE A 35 -24.39 -49.27 59.19
CA ILE A 35 -25.69 -49.21 58.51
C ILE A 35 -26.32 -47.82 58.67
N GLU A 36 -26.24 -47.22 59.87
CA GLU A 36 -26.72 -45.86 60.13
C GLU A 36 -25.93 -44.80 59.33
N GLN A 37 -24.60 -44.93 59.29
CA GLN A 37 -23.74 -44.05 58.49
C GLN A 37 -24.03 -44.15 56.99
N MET A 38 -24.27 -45.36 56.47
CA MET A 38 -24.65 -45.59 55.07
C MET A 38 -26.00 -44.96 54.72
N ASN A 39 -26.98 -45.04 55.63
CA ASN A 39 -28.29 -44.40 55.43
C ASN A 39 -28.17 -42.87 55.42
N ALA A 40 -27.41 -42.29 56.34
CA ALA A 40 -27.15 -40.84 56.37
C ALA A 40 -26.43 -40.36 55.09
N GLN A 41 -25.46 -41.13 54.59
CA GLN A 41 -24.76 -40.81 53.35
C GLN A 41 -25.69 -40.86 52.12
N ALA A 42 -26.67 -41.76 52.10
CA ALA A 42 -27.66 -41.84 51.03
C ALA A 42 -28.58 -40.59 50.98
N GLU A 43 -28.95 -40.06 52.14
CA GLU A 43 -29.72 -38.81 52.25
C GLU A 43 -28.90 -37.59 51.77
N ASP A 44 -27.63 -37.49 52.17
CA ASP A 44 -26.71 -36.45 51.70
C ASP A 44 -26.54 -36.45 50.16
N ILE A 45 -26.45 -37.64 49.56
CA ILE A 45 -26.34 -37.80 48.10
C ILE A 45 -27.62 -37.35 47.40
N ALA A 46 -28.80 -37.65 47.96
CA ALA A 46 -30.08 -37.21 47.40
C ALA A 46 -30.24 -35.69 47.45
N ALA A 47 -29.83 -35.05 48.54
CA ALA A 47 -29.83 -33.59 48.66
C ALA A 47 -28.86 -32.93 47.65
N LEU A 48 -27.64 -33.48 47.52
CA LEU A 48 -26.67 -32.98 46.54
C LEU A 48 -27.16 -33.12 45.09
N ALA A 49 -27.87 -34.20 44.76
CA ALA A 49 -28.45 -34.38 43.43
C ALA A 49 -29.49 -33.31 43.11
N ALA A 50 -30.34 -32.94 44.07
CA ALA A 50 -31.33 -31.87 43.91
C ALA A 50 -30.68 -30.48 43.73
N ASP A 51 -29.62 -30.19 44.49
CA ASP A 51 -28.85 -28.94 44.33
C ASP A 51 -28.17 -28.86 42.96
N VAL A 52 -27.61 -29.97 42.46
CA VAL A 52 -26.99 -30.04 41.12
C VAL A 52 -28.03 -29.84 40.01
N GLU A 53 -29.25 -30.37 40.15
CA GLU A 53 -30.33 -30.12 39.19
C GLU A 53 -30.77 -28.64 39.17
N ALA A 54 -30.83 -27.98 40.33
CA ALA A 54 -31.15 -26.56 40.43
C ALA A 54 -30.05 -25.67 39.83
N ASP A 55 -28.78 -25.98 40.08
CA ASP A 55 -27.64 -25.25 39.51
C ASP A 55 -27.54 -25.43 37.99
N ALA A 56 -27.80 -26.64 37.47
CA ALA A 56 -27.83 -26.91 36.03
C ALA A 56 -28.93 -26.10 35.30
N ALA A 57 -30.08 -25.88 35.94
CA ALA A 57 -31.17 -25.06 35.40
C ALA A 57 -30.79 -23.56 35.32
N SER A 58 -29.90 -23.08 36.19
CA SER A 58 -29.42 -21.69 36.18
C SER A 58 -28.36 -21.41 35.11
N ALA A 59 -27.72 -22.45 34.57
CA ALA A 59 -26.65 -22.34 33.58
C ALA A 59 -27.14 -22.35 32.11
N ALA A 60 -28.39 -22.74 31.84
CA ALA A 60 -28.98 -22.74 30.50
C ALA A 60 -29.88 -21.51 30.29
N ALA A 61 -29.48 -20.60 29.39
CA ALA A 61 -30.37 -19.52 28.96
C ALA A 61 -31.66 -20.10 28.38
N ALA A 62 -32.82 -19.71 28.90
CA ALA A 62 -34.10 -20.18 28.39
C ALA A 62 -34.43 -19.53 27.04
N LYS A 63 -35.25 -20.19 26.22
CA LYS A 63 -35.77 -19.58 24.98
C LYS A 63 -36.54 -18.32 25.31
N TRP A 64 -36.29 -17.24 24.58
CA TRP A 64 -37.12 -16.05 24.69
C TRP A 64 -38.57 -16.35 24.28
N VAL A 65 -39.51 -15.96 25.13
CA VAL A 65 -40.95 -16.00 24.90
C VAL A 65 -41.52 -14.65 25.33
N SER A 66 -42.57 -14.18 24.65
CA SER A 66 -43.24 -12.95 25.07
C SER A 66 -43.74 -13.07 26.51
N GLY A 67 -43.28 -12.21 27.42
CA GLY A 67 -43.55 -12.36 28.85
C GLY A 67 -42.92 -11.27 29.72
N SER A 68 -42.81 -11.51 31.03
CA SER A 68 -42.14 -10.60 31.97
C SER A 68 -40.72 -11.10 32.25
N TYR A 69 -39.75 -10.19 32.21
CA TYR A 69 -38.36 -10.47 32.54
C TYR A 69 -37.85 -9.44 33.54
N THR A 70 -37.01 -9.89 34.46
CA THR A 70 -36.29 -9.07 35.43
C THR A 70 -34.99 -8.55 34.80
N GLU A 71 -34.53 -7.38 35.25
CA GLU A 71 -33.18 -6.93 34.91
C GLU A 71 -32.14 -8.00 35.25
N GLY A 72 -31.27 -8.31 34.29
CA GLY A 72 -30.25 -9.35 34.44
C GLY A 72 -30.63 -10.73 33.89
N ASP A 73 -31.92 -11.01 33.66
CA ASP A 73 -32.36 -12.29 33.08
C ASP A 73 -31.72 -12.55 31.72
N ILE A 74 -31.41 -13.81 31.45
CA ILE A 74 -30.78 -14.25 30.20
C ILE A 74 -31.75 -15.12 29.40
N ALA A 75 -31.98 -14.75 28.14
CA ALA A 75 -32.78 -15.54 27.20
C ALA A 75 -32.12 -15.59 25.82
N TRP A 76 -32.31 -16.69 25.08
CA TRP A 76 -31.88 -16.77 23.68
C TRP A 76 -32.99 -16.37 22.71
N SER A 77 -32.67 -15.56 21.70
CA SER A 77 -33.68 -15.15 20.71
C SER A 77 -33.95 -16.27 19.70
N PRO A 78 -35.21 -16.66 19.44
CA PRO A 78 -35.56 -17.56 18.34
C PRO A 78 -35.19 -17.06 16.94
N THR A 79 -34.95 -15.75 16.78
CA THR A 79 -34.65 -15.15 15.48
C THR A 79 -33.20 -15.41 15.06
N ASP A 80 -32.26 -15.25 15.99
CA ASP A 80 -30.81 -15.26 15.71
C ASP A 80 -30.02 -16.25 16.58
N TYR A 81 -30.70 -16.99 17.46
CA TYR A 81 -30.13 -18.00 18.36
C TYR A 81 -29.02 -17.46 19.28
N CYS A 82 -28.99 -16.14 19.52
CA CYS A 82 -28.01 -15.50 20.39
C CYS A 82 -28.58 -15.25 21.79
N ASN A 83 -27.71 -15.24 22.81
CA ASN A 83 -28.07 -14.96 24.19
C ASN A 83 -28.11 -13.46 24.48
N TYR A 84 -29.21 -12.99 25.05
CA TYR A 84 -29.43 -11.60 25.43
C TYR A 84 -29.68 -11.48 26.94
N ARG A 85 -29.14 -10.44 27.55
CA ARG A 85 -29.41 -10.02 28.94
C ARG A 85 -30.45 -8.90 28.95
N CYS A 86 -31.50 -9.06 29.73
CA CYS A 86 -32.51 -8.04 29.95
C CYS A 86 -31.89 -6.84 30.70
N LYS A 87 -32.08 -5.62 30.20
CA LYS A 87 -31.48 -4.37 30.74
C LYS A 87 -32.29 -3.74 31.86
N THR A 88 -33.58 -4.02 31.93
CA THR A 88 -34.50 -3.44 32.92
C THR A 88 -35.53 -4.49 33.33
N THR A 89 -36.29 -4.27 34.40
CA THR A 89 -37.41 -5.16 34.76
C THR A 89 -38.69 -4.71 34.06
N GLY A 90 -39.43 -5.62 33.42
CA GLY A 90 -40.71 -5.29 32.78
C GLY A 90 -41.20 -6.33 31.77
N SER A 91 -42.29 -5.99 31.08
CA SER A 91 -42.84 -6.80 29.99
C SER A 91 -41.95 -6.71 28.74
N ARG A 92 -41.66 -7.87 28.12
CA ARG A 92 -40.86 -8.07 26.91
C ARG A 92 -41.70 -8.81 25.89
N THR A 93 -42.42 -8.05 25.07
CA THR A 93 -43.26 -8.58 23.99
C THR A 93 -42.55 -8.60 22.63
N ILE A 94 -41.37 -7.98 22.54
CA ILE A 94 -40.55 -7.92 21.33
C ILE A 94 -39.33 -8.82 21.53
N ASP A 95 -39.02 -9.59 20.49
CA ASP A 95 -37.88 -10.50 20.45
C ASP A 95 -36.55 -9.74 20.72
N PRO A 96 -35.63 -10.28 21.55
CA PRO A 96 -34.41 -9.59 21.96
C PRO A 96 -33.54 -9.11 20.80
N ALA A 97 -33.52 -9.83 19.67
CA ALA A 97 -32.75 -9.43 18.49
C ALA A 97 -33.30 -8.15 17.83
N SER A 98 -34.56 -7.82 18.08
CA SER A 98 -35.25 -6.63 17.54
C SER A 98 -35.55 -5.56 18.60
N ASP A 99 -35.15 -5.77 19.86
CA ASP A 99 -35.40 -4.85 20.98
C ASP A 99 -34.09 -4.43 21.68
N PRO A 100 -33.25 -3.62 21.01
CA PRO A 100 -32.00 -3.13 21.59
C PRO A 100 -32.23 -2.16 22.75
N THR A 101 -33.46 -1.66 22.95
CA THR A 101 -33.80 -0.77 24.07
C THR A 101 -33.82 -1.54 25.38
N ASN A 102 -34.44 -2.72 25.40
CA ASN A 102 -34.61 -3.50 26.63
C ASN A 102 -33.67 -4.69 26.77
N TRP A 103 -32.96 -5.08 25.70
CA TRP A 103 -32.05 -6.22 25.70
C TRP A 103 -30.62 -5.82 25.34
N ARG A 104 -29.65 -6.49 25.95
CA ARG A 104 -28.22 -6.39 25.65
C ARG A 104 -27.71 -7.75 25.22
N LEU A 105 -27.18 -7.87 24.01
CA LEU A 105 -26.49 -9.08 23.54
C LEU A 105 -25.31 -9.41 24.47
N LEU A 106 -25.25 -10.64 24.98
CA LEU A 106 -24.21 -11.10 25.92
C LEU A 106 -22.97 -11.64 25.22
N THR A 107 -23.18 -12.36 24.13
CA THR A 107 -22.09 -12.92 23.34
C THR A 107 -22.54 -12.90 21.89
N LYS A 108 -21.97 -11.99 21.10
CA LYS A 108 -22.01 -12.11 19.66
C LYS A 108 -20.97 -13.15 19.28
N THR A 109 -21.36 -14.42 19.20
CA THR A 109 -20.68 -15.26 18.22
C THR A 109 -21.20 -14.78 16.87
N GLY A 110 -20.65 -13.67 16.35
CA GLY A 110 -20.95 -13.24 14.99
C GLY A 110 -20.80 -14.44 14.07
N PRO A 111 -21.63 -14.60 13.01
CA PRO A 111 -21.86 -15.86 12.33
C PRO A 111 -20.54 -16.63 12.14
N GLY A 112 -20.29 -17.57 13.06
CA GLY A 112 -19.27 -18.57 12.88
C GLY A 112 -19.76 -19.38 11.69
N GLY A 113 -18.95 -19.46 10.63
CA GLY A 113 -19.39 -20.05 9.38
C GLY A 113 -18.29 -20.03 8.35
N ALA A 114 -18.37 -20.98 7.43
CA ALA A 114 -17.47 -21.10 6.30
C ALA A 114 -18.29 -21.15 5.02
N ASP A 115 -18.02 -20.23 4.08
CA ASP A 115 -18.54 -20.30 2.73
C ASP A 115 -17.51 -21.02 1.86
N VAL A 116 -17.94 -22.03 1.11
CA VAL A 116 -17.12 -22.71 0.10
C VAL A 116 -17.66 -22.33 -1.27
N THR A 117 -16.87 -21.60 -2.04
CA THR A 117 -17.30 -21.05 -3.33
C THR A 117 -16.31 -21.41 -4.43
N SER A 118 -16.80 -21.93 -5.55
CA SER A 118 -16.05 -22.06 -6.81
C SER A 118 -16.64 -21.10 -7.84
N SER A 119 -15.82 -20.26 -8.48
CA SER A 119 -16.32 -19.19 -9.36
C SER A 119 -15.37 -18.90 -10.53
N ALA A 120 -15.96 -18.62 -11.70
CA ALA A 120 -15.24 -18.08 -12.88
C ALA A 120 -15.39 -16.55 -13.03
N VAL A 121 -16.10 -15.91 -12.10
CA VAL A 121 -16.45 -14.48 -12.11
C VAL A 121 -16.15 -13.84 -10.76
N ASP A 122 -16.21 -12.50 -10.71
CA ASP A 122 -16.02 -11.76 -9.47
C ASP A 122 -17.10 -12.11 -8.44
N ILE A 123 -16.72 -12.06 -7.16
CA ILE A 123 -17.60 -12.34 -6.02
C ILE A 123 -17.89 -11.05 -5.28
N THR A 124 -19.14 -10.81 -4.90
CA THR A 124 -19.51 -9.72 -3.99
C THR A 124 -20.04 -10.33 -2.70
N MET A 125 -19.42 -9.96 -1.58
CA MET A 125 -19.78 -10.43 -0.25
C MET A 125 -20.87 -9.55 0.36
N SER A 126 -21.55 -10.07 1.37
CA SER A 126 -22.58 -9.36 2.13
C SER A 126 -22.29 -9.43 3.62
N ALA A 127 -23.03 -8.68 4.44
CA ALA A 127 -22.90 -8.70 5.90
C ALA A 127 -23.18 -10.08 6.52
N THR A 128 -23.85 -10.98 5.78
CA THR A 128 -24.17 -12.33 6.24
C THR A 128 -23.21 -13.40 5.69
N SER A 129 -22.21 -13.02 4.89
CA SER A 129 -21.17 -13.95 4.43
C SER A 129 -20.43 -14.56 5.62
N GLY A 130 -20.08 -15.85 5.51
CA GLY A 130 -19.35 -16.58 6.55
C GLY A 130 -18.00 -15.94 6.85
N ARG A 131 -17.50 -16.09 8.07
CA ARG A 131 -16.18 -15.54 8.44
C ARG A 131 -15.04 -16.20 7.69
N LEU A 132 -15.12 -17.52 7.47
CA LEU A 132 -14.16 -18.24 6.63
C LEU A 132 -14.66 -18.27 5.18
N GLN A 133 -13.83 -17.84 4.24
CA GLN A 133 -14.12 -17.77 2.82
C GLN A 133 -13.16 -18.71 2.08
N ASN A 134 -13.60 -19.94 1.84
CA ASN A 134 -12.86 -20.94 1.06
C ASN A 134 -13.21 -20.78 -0.42
N ILE A 135 -12.38 -20.05 -1.16
CA ILE A 135 -12.67 -19.66 -2.54
C ILE A 135 -11.75 -20.41 -3.50
N ALA A 136 -12.32 -20.98 -4.55
CA ALA A 136 -11.60 -21.57 -5.68
C ALA A 136 -11.97 -20.84 -6.97
N MET A 137 -11.16 -19.87 -7.40
CA MET A 137 -11.36 -19.24 -8.71
C MET A 137 -10.95 -20.22 -9.82
N THR A 138 -11.79 -20.34 -10.85
CA THR A 138 -11.56 -21.17 -12.04
C THR A 138 -11.10 -20.37 -13.26
N ALA A 139 -10.92 -19.06 -13.11
CA ALA A 139 -10.34 -18.16 -14.10
C ALA A 139 -9.39 -17.14 -13.44
N SER A 140 -8.42 -16.64 -14.19
CA SER A 140 -7.49 -15.60 -13.72
C SER A 140 -8.13 -14.20 -13.70
N GLY A 141 -7.52 -13.28 -12.96
CA GLY A 141 -7.89 -11.86 -12.94
C GLY A 141 -9.19 -11.54 -12.19
N LYS A 142 -9.69 -12.47 -11.36
CA LYS A 142 -10.92 -12.28 -10.60
C LYS A 142 -10.69 -11.62 -9.25
N LYS A 143 -11.76 -11.04 -8.70
CA LYS A 143 -11.75 -10.40 -7.38
C LYS A 143 -12.95 -10.75 -6.51
N THR A 144 -12.76 -10.56 -5.22
CA THR A 144 -13.80 -10.58 -4.20
C THR A 144 -13.94 -9.18 -3.62
N THR A 145 -15.16 -8.66 -3.56
CA THR A 145 -15.47 -7.35 -2.97
C THR A 145 -16.13 -7.56 -1.60
N LEU A 146 -15.53 -6.98 -0.56
CA LEU A 146 -16.05 -6.99 0.81
C LEU A 146 -17.39 -6.24 0.91
N PRO A 147 -18.25 -6.57 1.90
CA PRO A 147 -19.47 -5.80 2.14
C PRO A 147 -19.16 -4.38 2.60
N SER A 148 -20.18 -3.52 2.58
CA SER A 148 -20.08 -2.19 3.21
C SER A 148 -19.70 -2.34 4.68
N ALA A 149 -18.62 -1.69 5.11
CA ALA A 149 -18.12 -1.80 6.47
C ALA A 149 -19.19 -1.37 7.51
N THR A 150 -20.03 -0.39 7.18
CA THR A 150 -21.18 0.04 8.02
C THR A 150 -22.21 -1.06 8.33
N THR A 151 -22.13 -2.21 7.65
CA THR A 151 -23.06 -3.35 7.82
C THR A 151 -22.47 -4.50 8.64
N ILE A 152 -21.21 -4.38 9.04
CA ILE A 152 -20.47 -5.37 9.84
C ILE A 152 -19.91 -4.70 11.10
N ASP A 153 -19.58 -5.52 12.10
CA ASP A 153 -18.91 -5.01 13.29
C ASP A 153 -17.41 -4.81 13.03
N GLU A 154 -16.84 -3.82 13.69
CA GLU A 154 -15.40 -3.70 13.88
C GLU A 154 -14.86 -4.88 14.71
N GLY A 155 -13.64 -5.33 14.43
CA GLY A 155 -12.99 -6.39 15.20
C GLY A 155 -11.97 -7.20 14.41
N SER A 156 -11.36 -8.17 15.10
CA SER A 156 -10.27 -9.01 14.58
C SER A 156 -10.51 -10.51 14.78
N PRO A 157 -10.32 -11.34 13.73
CA PRO A 157 -10.55 -11.08 12.30
C PRO A 157 -12.03 -11.14 11.92
N VAL A 158 -12.49 -10.28 11.00
CA VAL A 158 -13.87 -10.31 10.47
C VAL A 158 -13.99 -11.37 9.38
N PHE A 159 -13.08 -11.35 8.40
CA PHE A 159 -13.03 -12.33 7.31
C PHE A 159 -11.66 -13.00 7.22
N VAL A 160 -11.65 -14.30 6.94
CA VAL A 160 -10.46 -15.11 6.69
C VAL A 160 -10.63 -15.77 5.33
N PHE A 161 -9.75 -15.44 4.39
CA PHE A 161 -9.77 -15.95 3.03
C PHE A 161 -8.79 -17.10 2.89
N VAL A 162 -9.23 -18.20 2.28
CA VAL A 162 -8.40 -19.33 1.91
C VAL A 162 -8.60 -19.57 0.42
N ASN A 163 -7.52 -19.49 -0.35
CA ASN A 163 -7.57 -19.82 -1.76
C ASN A 163 -7.32 -21.32 -1.95
N THR A 164 -8.39 -22.05 -2.28
CA THR A 164 -8.36 -23.49 -2.56
C THR A 164 -8.28 -23.80 -4.06
N GLY A 165 -8.27 -22.77 -4.91
CA GLY A 165 -8.19 -22.89 -6.37
C GLY A 165 -6.76 -22.76 -6.93
N GLN A 166 -6.67 -22.79 -8.26
CA GLN A 166 -5.40 -22.68 -8.99
C GLN A 166 -4.99 -21.24 -9.31
N TYR A 167 -5.95 -20.31 -9.31
CA TYR A 167 -5.72 -18.91 -9.66
C TYR A 167 -5.72 -18.03 -8.43
N ARG A 168 -4.73 -17.13 -8.33
CA ARG A 168 -4.77 -16.02 -7.37
C ARG A 168 -5.97 -15.10 -7.67
N TYR A 169 -6.52 -14.48 -6.63
CA TYR A 169 -7.58 -13.47 -6.77
C TYR A 169 -7.35 -12.31 -5.81
N ALA A 170 -7.85 -11.13 -6.19
CA ALA A 170 -7.72 -9.92 -5.39
C ALA A 170 -8.91 -9.76 -4.44
N VAL A 171 -8.67 -9.17 -3.27
CA VAL A 171 -9.72 -8.72 -2.35
C VAL A 171 -9.77 -7.20 -2.39
N HIS A 172 -10.96 -6.65 -2.59
CA HIS A 172 -11.22 -5.21 -2.61
C HIS A 172 -12.19 -4.86 -1.49
N ARG A 173 -12.01 -3.68 -0.90
CA ARG A 173 -13.03 -3.14 0.01
C ARG A 173 -14.27 -2.69 -0.76
N TYR A 174 -15.36 -2.47 -0.03
CA TYR A 174 -16.52 -1.78 -0.59
C TYR A 174 -16.11 -0.41 -1.15
N GLY A 175 -16.68 -0.04 -2.30
CA GLY A 175 -16.22 1.13 -3.08
C GLY A 175 -15.06 0.83 -4.03
N GLY A 176 -14.50 -0.38 -4.01
CA GLY A 176 -13.70 -0.92 -5.11
C GLY A 176 -12.20 -0.69 -5.03
N ALA A 177 -11.65 -0.24 -3.90
CA ALA A 177 -10.19 -0.13 -3.75
C ALA A 177 -9.56 -1.49 -3.38
N PHE A 178 -8.41 -1.79 -3.96
CA PHE A 178 -7.63 -3.00 -3.68
C PHE A 178 -7.13 -3.04 -2.23
N LEU A 179 -7.14 -4.23 -1.62
CA LEU A 179 -6.56 -4.49 -0.30
C LEU A 179 -5.37 -5.47 -0.38
N PHE A 180 -5.56 -6.64 -1.01
CA PHE A 180 -4.53 -7.67 -1.11
C PHE A 180 -4.86 -8.76 -2.13
N TYR A 181 -3.87 -9.56 -2.51
CA TYR A 181 -4.08 -10.85 -3.18
C TYR A 181 -4.14 -12.02 -2.20
N VAL A 182 -4.86 -13.07 -2.61
CA VAL A 182 -4.80 -14.40 -2.00
C VAL A 182 -4.27 -15.38 -3.05
N ASN A 183 -3.01 -15.79 -2.90
CA ASN A 183 -2.33 -16.75 -3.76
C ASN A 183 -2.85 -18.19 -3.56
N PRO A 184 -2.74 -19.09 -4.55
CA PRO A 184 -3.14 -20.49 -4.40
C PRO A 184 -2.54 -21.13 -3.14
N GLY A 185 -3.38 -21.73 -2.28
CA GLY A 185 -2.98 -22.33 -1.01
C GLY A 185 -2.70 -21.34 0.13
N GLN A 186 -2.82 -20.03 -0.11
CA GLN A 186 -2.60 -19.00 0.90
C GLN A 186 -3.85 -18.76 1.75
N THR A 187 -3.60 -18.43 3.02
CA THR A 187 -4.62 -17.93 3.95
C THR A 187 -4.29 -16.50 4.35
N VAL A 188 -5.25 -15.59 4.21
CA VAL A 188 -5.10 -14.16 4.56
C VAL A 188 -6.33 -13.70 5.33
N ALA A 189 -6.13 -12.96 6.41
CA ALA A 189 -7.20 -12.44 7.26
C ALA A 189 -7.35 -10.92 7.09
N ALA A 190 -8.60 -10.46 7.05
CA ALA A 190 -8.99 -9.05 6.99
C ALA A 190 -9.76 -8.66 8.26
N MET A 191 -9.37 -7.56 8.87
CA MET A 191 -9.89 -7.01 10.13
C MET A 191 -10.47 -5.63 9.83
N CYS A 192 -11.69 -5.33 10.27
CA CYS A 192 -12.27 -4.00 10.12
C CYS A 192 -12.01 -3.23 11.43
N SER A 193 -11.27 -2.12 11.38
CA SER A 193 -10.96 -1.31 12.57
C SER A 193 -11.78 -0.03 12.69
N ASP A 194 -12.37 0.42 11.58
CA ASP A 194 -13.26 1.57 11.55
C ASP A 194 -14.37 1.28 10.52
N ASN A 195 -15.62 1.26 10.97
CA ASN A 195 -16.79 1.03 10.14
C ASN A 195 -17.68 2.27 9.94
N SER A 196 -17.19 3.46 10.29
CA SER A 196 -17.92 4.73 10.16
C SER A 196 -18.28 5.11 8.72
N THR A 197 -17.58 4.53 7.73
CA THR A 197 -17.84 4.72 6.30
C THR A 197 -18.09 3.38 5.61
N GLY A 198 -18.77 3.39 4.46
CA GLY A 198 -19.02 2.15 3.72
C GLY A 198 -17.74 1.43 3.29
N ALA A 199 -16.67 2.16 2.97
CA ALA A 199 -15.39 1.56 2.60
C ALA A 199 -14.67 0.93 3.80
N GLY A 200 -14.78 1.55 4.97
CA GLY A 200 -14.11 1.17 6.21
C GLY A 200 -12.58 1.29 6.16
N THR A 201 -11.97 1.08 7.32
CA THR A 201 -10.52 0.89 7.47
C THR A 201 -10.24 -0.57 7.74
N TRP A 202 -9.39 -1.17 6.91
CA TRP A 202 -9.11 -2.60 6.94
C TRP A 202 -7.64 -2.86 7.26
N HIS A 203 -7.38 -3.79 8.17
CA HIS A 203 -6.05 -4.33 8.42
C HIS A 203 -5.96 -5.75 7.90
N VAL A 204 -4.80 -6.09 7.35
CA VAL A 204 -4.57 -7.37 6.70
C VAL A 204 -3.44 -8.11 7.41
N SER A 205 -3.62 -9.39 7.67
CA SER A 205 -2.57 -10.26 8.18
C SER A 205 -2.49 -11.56 7.39
N GLY A 206 -1.26 -12.04 7.20
CA GLY A 206 -0.97 -13.23 6.40
C GLY A 206 0.53 -13.27 6.08
N GLN A 207 1.01 -14.44 5.70
CA GLN A 207 2.39 -14.60 5.23
C GLN A 207 2.47 -14.28 3.74
N GLY A 208 3.38 -13.40 3.31
CA GLY A 208 3.60 -13.08 1.89
C GLY A 208 2.40 -12.44 1.20
N VAL A 209 1.75 -11.48 1.85
CA VAL A 209 0.60 -10.77 1.29
C VAL A 209 1.08 -9.71 0.28
N ASP A 210 0.70 -9.86 -0.99
CA ASP A 210 1.03 -8.90 -2.03
C ASP A 210 0.16 -7.63 -1.89
N GLN A 211 0.82 -6.47 -1.86
CA GLN A 211 0.20 -5.17 -1.63
C GLN A 211 0.11 -4.29 -2.88
N VAL A 212 0.44 -4.83 -4.05
CA VAL A 212 0.37 -4.12 -5.33
C VAL A 212 -0.54 -4.89 -6.26
N TYR A 213 -1.61 -4.24 -6.73
CA TYR A 213 -2.54 -4.81 -7.68
C TYR A 213 -1.95 -4.78 -9.09
N SER A 214 -1.86 -5.96 -9.71
CA SER A 214 -1.31 -6.14 -11.06
C SER A 214 -2.37 -6.54 -12.09
N GLY A 215 -3.64 -6.67 -11.68
CA GLY A 215 -4.73 -7.19 -12.51
C GLY A 215 -5.26 -6.24 -13.58
N ASN A 216 -4.97 -4.94 -13.48
CA ASN A 216 -5.38 -3.96 -14.49
C ASN A 216 -4.68 -4.21 -15.83
N SER A 217 -5.39 -3.98 -16.93
CA SER A 217 -4.77 -4.00 -18.27
C SER A 217 -4.11 -2.67 -18.57
N ALA A 218 -2.97 -2.69 -19.26
CA ALA A 218 -2.37 -1.48 -19.77
C ALA A 218 -3.16 -0.96 -20.99
N GLU A 219 -3.39 0.35 -21.05
CA GLU A 219 -3.94 1.03 -22.21
C GLU A 219 -2.81 1.27 -23.23
N VAL A 220 -3.03 0.91 -24.49
CA VAL A 220 -2.10 1.26 -25.58
C VAL A 220 -2.37 2.69 -26.00
N ILE A 221 -1.43 3.58 -25.69
CA ILE A 221 -1.52 5.02 -25.97
C ILE A 221 -1.17 5.32 -27.42
N ASN A 222 -0.12 4.69 -27.92
CA ASN A 222 0.23 4.75 -29.34
C ASN A 222 1.00 3.50 -29.77
N ALA A 223 1.00 3.24 -31.07
CA ALA A 223 1.69 2.11 -31.67
C ALA A 223 3.07 2.46 -32.27
N ASN A 224 3.83 3.38 -31.63
CA ASN A 224 5.09 3.92 -32.18
C ASN A 224 6.22 3.92 -31.15
N ASP A 225 7.46 3.75 -31.63
CA ASP A 225 8.66 3.90 -30.81
C ASP A 225 8.66 5.26 -30.10
N SER A 226 8.61 5.22 -28.77
CA SER A 226 8.47 6.38 -27.88
C SER A 226 9.59 6.38 -26.84
N ARG A 227 10.31 7.50 -26.70
CA ARG A 227 11.48 7.63 -25.82
C ARG A 227 11.44 8.92 -25.01
N TYR A 228 12.28 9.00 -23.98
CA TYR A 228 12.32 10.15 -23.06
C TYR A 228 10.93 10.43 -22.49
N ILE A 229 10.29 9.37 -22.00
CA ILE A 229 8.96 9.44 -21.39
C ILE A 229 9.08 10.29 -20.12
N ALA A 230 8.21 11.28 -19.99
CA ALA A 230 8.11 12.14 -18.82
C ALA A 230 6.63 12.35 -18.48
N VAL A 231 6.25 12.15 -17.23
CA VAL A 231 4.85 12.13 -16.77
C VAL A 231 4.68 13.06 -15.58
N ALA A 232 3.61 13.86 -15.60
CA ALA A 232 3.21 14.69 -14.48
C ALA A 232 1.73 14.53 -14.16
N MET A 233 1.39 14.52 -12.88
CA MET A 233 0.02 14.44 -12.40
C MET A 233 -0.67 15.80 -12.56
N LEU A 234 -1.85 15.82 -13.15
CA LEU A 234 -2.72 16.99 -13.23
C LEU A 234 -3.78 16.96 -12.12
N THR A 235 -4.39 15.79 -11.91
CA THR A 235 -5.41 15.54 -10.88
C THR A 235 -5.28 14.09 -10.40
N SER A 236 -6.09 13.68 -9.43
CA SER A 236 -6.13 12.29 -8.97
C SER A 236 -6.66 11.28 -9.99
N THR A 237 -7.16 11.74 -11.14
CA THR A 237 -7.61 10.85 -12.22
C THR A 237 -6.96 11.16 -13.56
N LYS A 238 -6.02 12.10 -13.62
CA LYS A 238 -5.40 12.56 -14.87
C LYS A 238 -3.92 12.85 -14.71
N ALA A 239 -3.15 12.40 -15.69
CA ALA A 239 -1.76 12.78 -15.89
C ALA A 239 -1.55 13.29 -17.32
N ILE A 240 -0.47 14.02 -17.53
CA ILE A 240 0.07 14.34 -18.85
C ILE A 240 1.35 13.55 -19.06
N CYS A 241 1.47 12.90 -20.21
CA CYS A 241 2.70 12.24 -20.65
C CYS A 241 3.28 12.97 -21.85
N CYS A 242 4.53 13.40 -21.73
CA CYS A 242 5.34 13.97 -22.81
C CYS A 242 6.41 12.96 -23.23
N PHE A 243 6.65 12.83 -24.53
CA PHE A 243 7.59 11.85 -25.06
C PHE A 243 8.10 12.25 -26.44
N ARG A 244 9.25 11.71 -26.83
CA ARG A 244 9.77 11.77 -28.19
C ARG A 244 9.17 10.63 -29.01
N ASN A 245 8.45 10.94 -30.08
CA ASN A 245 7.91 9.92 -30.99
C ASN A 245 8.88 9.64 -32.14
N THR A 246 9.77 8.65 -31.98
CA THR A 246 10.74 8.25 -32.99
C THR A 246 10.14 7.43 -34.13
N GLY A 247 8.97 6.81 -33.92
CA GLY A 247 8.24 6.10 -34.97
C GLY A 247 7.62 7.01 -36.04
N VAL A 248 7.47 8.32 -35.77
CA VAL A 248 6.87 9.29 -36.69
C VAL A 248 7.85 10.38 -37.14
N SER A 249 8.35 11.22 -36.22
CA SER A 249 9.11 12.43 -36.60
C SER A 249 10.29 12.78 -35.68
N SER A 250 10.52 12.00 -34.60
CA SER A 250 11.44 12.36 -33.51
C SER A 250 11.10 13.66 -32.79
N TYR A 251 9.89 14.20 -32.98
CA TYR A 251 9.43 15.43 -32.30
C TYR A 251 8.92 15.13 -30.89
N LEU A 252 8.70 16.20 -30.13
CA LEU A 252 8.00 16.17 -28.85
C LEU A 252 6.50 16.01 -29.08
N TYR A 253 5.90 15.00 -28.47
CA TYR A 253 4.47 14.77 -28.40
C TYR A 253 4.00 14.76 -26.95
N ALA A 254 2.72 15.05 -26.74
CA ALA A 254 2.08 14.89 -25.45
C ALA A 254 0.70 14.23 -25.59
N VAL A 255 0.24 13.62 -24.50
CA VAL A 255 -1.07 12.96 -24.40
C VAL A 255 -1.59 13.04 -22.97
N ILE A 256 -2.90 13.22 -22.82
CA ILE A 256 -3.57 13.13 -21.52
C ILE A 256 -3.89 11.66 -21.24
N ILE A 257 -3.44 11.17 -20.09
CA ILE A 257 -3.69 9.80 -19.63
C ILE A 257 -4.69 9.85 -18.49
N ASN A 258 -5.76 9.07 -18.62
CA ASN A 258 -6.86 9.06 -17.66
C ASN A 258 -6.90 7.76 -16.84
N TYR A 259 -7.32 7.88 -15.59
CA TYR A 259 -7.75 6.75 -14.75
C TYR A 259 -9.29 6.74 -14.67
N GLY A 260 -9.90 5.57 -14.88
CA GLY A 260 -11.36 5.40 -14.85
C GLY A 260 -12.10 5.84 -16.12
N SER A 261 -11.40 6.32 -17.14
CA SER A 261 -11.95 6.64 -18.47
C SER A 261 -10.86 6.53 -19.55
N ALA A 262 -11.24 6.55 -20.82
CA ALA A 262 -10.28 6.44 -21.93
C ALA A 262 -9.34 7.65 -22.01
N SER A 263 -8.07 7.42 -22.36
CA SER A 263 -7.08 8.48 -22.54
C SER A 263 -7.32 9.30 -23.81
N GLY A 264 -6.61 10.43 -23.92
CA GLY A 264 -6.64 11.31 -25.08
C GLY A 264 -5.84 10.80 -26.28
N THR A 265 -5.83 11.57 -27.36
CA THR A 265 -4.99 11.33 -28.54
C THR A 265 -3.68 12.10 -28.44
N GLN A 266 -2.60 11.55 -29.01
CA GLN A 266 -1.31 12.24 -29.07
C GLN A 266 -1.39 13.57 -29.85
N THR A 267 -0.72 14.59 -29.33
CA THR A 267 -0.62 15.93 -29.93
C THR A 267 0.85 16.26 -30.15
N ALA A 268 1.23 16.63 -31.38
CA ALA A 268 2.57 17.15 -31.65
C ALA A 268 2.74 18.53 -31.00
N ILE A 269 3.78 18.70 -30.20
CA ILE A 269 4.04 19.96 -29.46
C ILE A 269 5.00 20.86 -30.23
N ASN A 270 5.94 20.26 -30.97
CA ASN A 270 6.89 21.00 -31.79
C ASN A 270 7.11 20.34 -33.16
N ALA A 271 7.96 20.98 -33.96
CA ALA A 271 8.38 20.52 -35.29
C ALA A 271 9.90 20.33 -35.38
N GLU A 272 10.55 19.92 -34.29
CA GLU A 272 11.99 19.70 -34.22
C GLU A 272 12.37 18.50 -33.34
N ALA A 273 13.51 17.86 -33.65
CA ALA A 273 13.96 16.69 -32.92
C ALA A 273 14.21 17.02 -31.44
N SER A 274 13.66 16.20 -30.56
CA SER A 274 13.67 16.46 -29.10
C SER A 274 14.33 15.31 -28.34
N SER A 275 15.02 15.63 -27.24
CA SER A 275 15.58 14.69 -26.27
C SER A 275 15.50 15.26 -24.86
N ASP A 276 15.81 14.44 -23.85
CA ASP A 276 15.90 14.86 -22.44
C ASP A 276 14.68 15.67 -22.00
N ILE A 277 13.50 15.07 -22.15
CA ILE A 277 12.21 15.70 -21.90
C ILE A 277 11.93 15.65 -20.40
N SER A 278 11.50 16.77 -19.83
CA SER A 278 10.95 16.86 -18.48
C SER A 278 9.64 17.63 -18.50
N VAL A 279 8.64 17.17 -17.74
CA VAL A 279 7.35 17.83 -17.62
C VAL A 279 6.99 18.01 -16.14
N ALA A 280 6.36 19.13 -15.82
CA ALA A 280 5.78 19.39 -14.51
C ALA A 280 4.42 20.07 -14.71
N ALA A 281 3.42 19.62 -13.95
CA ALA A 281 2.13 20.27 -13.90
C ALA A 281 2.15 21.35 -12.81
N GLN A 282 1.91 22.60 -13.20
CA GLN A 282 1.75 23.71 -12.26
C GLN A 282 0.28 23.90 -11.83
N ALA A 283 -0.67 23.35 -12.58
CA ALA A 283 -2.10 23.36 -12.27
C ALA A 283 -2.79 22.12 -12.87
N SER A 284 -4.05 21.90 -12.51
CA SER A 284 -4.85 20.78 -13.04
C SER A 284 -5.20 20.89 -14.53
N ASN A 285 -5.05 22.09 -15.10
CA ASN A 285 -5.30 22.42 -16.49
C ASN A 285 -4.08 23.02 -17.21
N GLN A 286 -2.90 22.97 -16.59
CA GLN A 286 -1.69 23.55 -17.16
C GLN A 286 -0.43 22.81 -16.74
N ALA A 287 0.40 22.47 -17.73
CA ALA A 287 1.72 21.89 -17.53
C ALA A 287 2.78 22.67 -18.30
N THR A 288 4.04 22.49 -17.93
CA THR A 288 5.19 23.01 -18.65
C THR A 288 6.11 21.87 -19.00
N VAL A 289 6.55 21.84 -20.25
CA VAL A 289 7.51 20.84 -20.75
C VAL A 289 8.78 21.55 -21.18
N VAL A 290 9.93 21.00 -20.79
CA VAL A 290 11.25 21.41 -21.26
C VAL A 290 11.94 20.24 -21.94
N TYR A 291 12.76 20.54 -22.94
CA TYR A 291 13.44 19.53 -23.74
C TYR A 291 14.73 20.11 -24.33
N LYS A 292 15.63 19.22 -24.71
CA LYS A 292 16.84 19.53 -25.48
C LYS A 292 16.56 19.32 -26.97
N ILE A 293 17.10 20.21 -27.80
CA ILE A 293 17.17 20.00 -29.25
C ILE A 293 18.49 19.32 -29.64
N SER A 294 18.63 18.91 -30.90
CA SER A 294 19.83 18.22 -31.40
C SER A 294 21.15 18.97 -31.21
N THR A 295 21.12 20.29 -31.10
CA THR A 295 22.32 21.10 -30.82
C THR A 295 22.69 21.13 -29.33
N GLY A 296 21.80 20.68 -28.43
CA GLY A 296 21.96 20.72 -26.98
C GLY A 296 21.36 21.94 -26.28
N ALA A 297 20.69 22.84 -27.01
CA ALA A 297 19.99 23.98 -26.41
C ALA A 297 18.68 23.53 -25.73
N THR A 298 18.33 24.14 -24.60
CA THR A 298 17.06 23.85 -23.91
C THR A 298 15.96 24.80 -24.37
N LYS A 299 14.81 24.22 -24.70
CA LYS A 299 13.57 24.94 -25.03
C LYS A 299 12.42 24.44 -24.17
N GLY A 300 11.32 25.18 -24.15
CA GLY A 300 10.11 24.74 -23.46
C GLY A 300 8.82 25.35 -23.99
N TYR A 301 7.72 24.73 -23.59
CA TYR A 301 6.35 25.18 -23.87
C TYR A 301 5.51 25.11 -22.58
N VAL A 302 4.61 26.06 -22.43
CA VAL A 302 3.43 25.88 -21.59
C VAL A 302 2.38 25.12 -22.40
N LEU A 303 1.74 24.13 -21.78
CA LEU A 303 0.71 23.29 -22.36
C LEU A 303 -0.61 23.58 -21.63
N ASP A 304 -1.56 24.19 -22.34
CA ASP A 304 -2.90 24.42 -21.82
C ASP A 304 -3.79 23.21 -22.10
N ILE A 305 -4.54 22.77 -21.08
CA ILE A 305 -5.24 21.50 -21.10
C ILE A 305 -6.73 21.72 -20.85
N SER A 306 -7.56 21.24 -21.78
CA SER A 306 -9.01 21.28 -21.67
C SER A 306 -9.59 19.90 -22.01
N GLY A 307 -10.08 19.18 -21.00
CA GLY A 307 -10.51 17.79 -21.17
C GLY A 307 -9.33 16.88 -21.48
N ASN A 308 -9.29 16.35 -22.71
CA ASN A 308 -8.20 15.56 -23.26
C ASN A 308 -7.38 16.33 -24.33
N ASN A 309 -7.74 17.59 -24.61
CA ASN A 309 -7.11 18.40 -25.63
C ASN A 309 -5.94 19.17 -25.04
N ILE A 310 -4.83 19.23 -25.79
CA ILE A 310 -3.61 19.93 -25.43
C ILE A 310 -3.38 21.04 -26.46
N THR A 311 -3.19 22.28 -25.99
CA THR A 311 -2.84 23.43 -26.82
C THR A 311 -1.47 23.96 -26.37
N PRO A 312 -0.40 23.81 -27.17
CA PRO A 312 0.89 24.39 -26.83
C PRO A 312 0.87 25.90 -27.00
N GLY A 313 1.47 26.61 -26.05
CA GLY A 313 1.73 28.05 -26.13
C GLY A 313 2.91 28.39 -27.06
N ALA A 314 3.53 29.55 -26.84
CA ALA A 314 4.72 29.94 -27.60
C ALA A 314 5.97 29.19 -27.09
N VAL A 315 6.85 28.80 -28.03
CA VAL A 315 8.15 28.23 -27.66
C VAL A 315 9.03 29.28 -26.99
N ALA A 316 9.66 28.90 -25.88
CA ALA A 316 10.68 29.70 -25.23
C ALA A 316 12.05 29.02 -25.33
N THR A 317 13.08 29.83 -25.57
CA THR A 317 14.48 29.41 -25.47
C THR A 317 14.94 29.63 -24.03
N ILE A 318 15.22 28.55 -23.30
CA ILE A 318 15.65 28.59 -21.89
C ILE A 318 17.16 28.81 -21.81
N ASP A 319 17.90 28.11 -22.68
CA ASP A 319 19.32 28.35 -22.90
C ASP A 319 19.66 28.19 -24.38
N THR A 320 20.79 28.78 -24.79
CA THR A 320 21.33 28.68 -26.14
C THR A 320 22.61 27.84 -26.19
N ALA A 321 22.89 27.10 -25.11
CA ALA A 321 24.09 26.28 -24.98
C ALA A 321 24.11 25.15 -26.01
N THR A 322 25.27 24.90 -26.61
CA THR A 322 25.47 23.70 -27.42
C THR A 322 26.12 22.59 -26.61
N GLY A 323 25.73 21.34 -26.86
CA GLY A 323 26.41 20.14 -26.33
C GLY A 323 26.03 19.69 -24.91
N GLY A 324 25.13 20.41 -24.21
CA GLY A 324 24.60 19.98 -22.91
C GLY A 324 23.53 18.87 -23.05
N SER A 325 23.45 18.00 -22.05
CA SER A 325 22.46 16.92 -21.95
C SER A 325 21.62 17.03 -20.68
N GLY A 326 20.43 16.43 -20.68
CA GLY A 326 19.59 16.36 -19.50
C GLY A 326 18.81 17.63 -19.18
N THR A 327 17.60 17.41 -18.69
CA THR A 327 16.77 18.43 -18.05
C THR A 327 16.08 17.81 -16.83
N ALA A 328 15.61 18.66 -15.93
CA ALA A 328 14.66 18.32 -14.89
C ALA A 328 13.78 19.55 -14.60
N LEU A 329 12.54 19.32 -14.20
CA LEU A 329 11.57 20.40 -13.96
C LEU A 329 10.69 20.08 -12.74
N THR A 330 10.42 21.08 -11.90
CA THR A 330 9.42 20.97 -10.83
C THR A 330 8.66 22.27 -10.69
N ALA A 331 7.35 22.20 -10.46
CA ALA A 331 6.53 23.38 -10.19
C ALA A 331 6.74 23.82 -8.74
N LEU A 332 7.17 25.07 -8.51
CA LEU A 332 7.30 25.70 -7.20
C LEU A 332 5.95 26.29 -6.75
N SER A 333 5.18 26.82 -7.69
CA SER A 333 3.82 27.34 -7.53
C SER A 333 3.03 27.14 -8.83
N SER A 334 1.81 27.68 -8.92
CA SER A 334 1.03 27.68 -10.16
C SER A 334 1.61 28.57 -11.26
N THR A 335 2.57 29.45 -10.95
CA THR A 335 3.14 30.41 -11.89
C THR A 335 4.67 30.37 -11.95
N GLN A 336 5.33 29.50 -11.18
CA GLN A 336 6.78 29.41 -11.13
C GLN A 336 7.24 27.96 -11.13
N LEU A 337 8.21 27.65 -11.98
CA LEU A 337 8.87 26.35 -12.02
C LEU A 337 10.38 26.52 -11.87
N LEU A 338 11.06 25.53 -11.27
CA LEU A 338 12.52 25.46 -11.28
C LEU A 338 12.95 24.48 -12.36
N CYS A 339 13.70 24.99 -13.35
CA CYS A 339 14.29 24.19 -14.42
C CYS A 339 15.77 23.99 -14.12
N LEU A 340 16.21 22.73 -14.13
CA LEU A 340 17.59 22.29 -14.00
C LEU A 340 18.02 21.67 -15.34
N TYR A 341 19.22 21.99 -15.82
CA TYR A 341 19.75 21.46 -17.07
C TYR A 341 21.28 21.52 -17.08
N GLN A 342 21.92 20.79 -17.99
CA GLN A 342 23.34 20.98 -18.26
C GLN A 342 23.54 22.09 -19.31
N GLY A 343 24.31 23.13 -18.96
CA GLY A 343 24.63 24.25 -19.86
C GLY A 343 25.89 24.03 -20.70
N SER A 344 26.30 25.06 -21.47
CA SER A 344 27.47 25.03 -22.40
C SER A 344 28.80 25.24 -21.71
N SER A 345 28.82 25.87 -20.54
CA SER A 345 30.05 26.10 -19.77
C SER A 345 30.41 24.86 -18.97
N ALA A 346 31.42 24.13 -19.47
CA ALA A 346 32.18 23.07 -18.80
C ALA A 346 31.31 22.11 -17.96
N ASN A 347 30.35 21.43 -18.59
CA ASN A 347 29.58 20.37 -17.94
C ASN A 347 28.89 20.81 -16.63
N THR A 348 28.68 22.09 -16.33
CA THR A 348 28.12 22.50 -15.02
C THR A 348 26.60 22.39 -14.99
N PRO A 349 26.00 22.00 -13.84
CA PRO A 349 24.56 22.01 -13.68
C PRO A 349 24.08 23.46 -13.54
N LYS A 350 23.14 23.86 -14.39
CA LYS A 350 22.54 25.19 -14.45
C LYS A 350 21.08 25.14 -14.07
N GLU A 351 20.58 26.25 -13.55
CA GLU A 351 19.19 26.39 -13.21
C GLU A 351 18.64 27.78 -13.52
N ARG A 352 17.32 27.82 -13.76
CA ARG A 352 16.53 29.03 -13.93
C ARG A 352 15.16 28.83 -13.30
N VAL A 353 14.59 29.89 -12.75
CA VAL A 353 13.15 29.93 -12.52
C VAL A 353 12.46 30.29 -13.84
N LEU A 354 11.41 29.54 -14.15
CA LEU A 354 10.52 29.79 -15.27
C LEU A 354 9.25 30.43 -14.74
N ASP A 355 9.08 31.73 -15.00
CA ASP A 355 7.86 32.46 -14.67
C ASP A 355 6.81 32.25 -15.78
N ILE A 356 5.62 31.83 -15.38
CA ILE A 356 4.51 31.52 -16.28
C ILE A 356 3.45 32.61 -16.21
N SER A 357 3.13 33.18 -17.37
CA SER A 357 2.04 34.14 -17.53
C SER A 357 1.18 33.72 -18.72
N GLY A 358 -0.04 33.25 -18.45
CA GLY A 358 -0.85 32.56 -19.45
C GLY A 358 -0.11 31.35 -20.02
N SER A 359 0.08 31.31 -21.33
CA SER A 359 0.76 30.23 -22.06
C SER A 359 2.21 30.56 -22.45
N ALA A 360 2.82 31.54 -21.80
CA ALA A 360 4.18 32.00 -22.10
C ALA A 360 5.15 31.72 -20.94
N ILE A 361 6.40 31.42 -21.30
CA ILE A 361 7.52 31.24 -20.36
C ILE A 361 8.42 32.47 -20.41
N THR A 362 8.73 33.02 -19.24
CA THR A 362 9.82 33.99 -19.05
C THR A 362 10.87 33.37 -18.14
N ALA A 363 12.07 33.10 -18.67
CA ALA A 363 13.14 32.51 -17.90
C ALA A 363 13.94 33.58 -17.13
N SER A 364 14.25 33.32 -15.86
CA SER A 364 15.16 34.14 -15.05
C SER A 364 16.58 34.17 -15.63
N ALA A 365 17.46 34.96 -15.03
CA ALA A 365 18.90 34.82 -15.27
C ALA A 365 19.38 33.39 -14.95
N GLU A 366 20.34 32.89 -15.73
CA GLU A 366 20.98 31.61 -15.50
C GLU A 366 21.88 31.66 -14.26
N VAL A 367 21.74 30.65 -13.40
CA VAL A 367 22.61 30.46 -12.24
C VAL A 367 23.18 29.05 -12.29
N ALA A 368 24.37 28.85 -11.73
CA ALA A 368 24.92 27.51 -11.53
C ALA A 368 24.26 26.88 -10.30
N ALA A 369 23.59 25.73 -10.49
CA ALA A 369 23.02 24.95 -9.39
C ALA A 369 24.11 24.38 -8.48
N ASP A 370 25.32 24.19 -9.02
CA ASP A 370 26.54 23.85 -8.30
C ASP A 370 27.77 24.33 -9.08
N ALA A 371 28.91 24.51 -8.39
CA ALA A 371 30.17 24.95 -9.00
C ALA A 371 30.96 23.79 -9.64
N THR A 372 30.58 22.54 -9.36
CA THR A 372 31.24 21.34 -9.88
C THR A 372 30.70 20.95 -11.25
N ASN A 373 31.55 20.30 -12.03
CA ASN A 373 31.16 19.70 -13.29
C ASN A 373 30.27 18.47 -13.02
N CYS A 374 29.19 18.34 -13.79
CA CYS A 374 28.22 17.26 -13.76
C CYS A 374 28.13 16.51 -15.09
N ALA A 375 27.73 15.24 -15.05
CA ALA A 375 27.17 14.58 -16.22
C ALA A 375 25.65 14.85 -16.27
N GLY A 376 25.13 15.29 -17.42
CA GLY A 376 23.73 15.70 -17.56
C GLY A 376 22.71 14.55 -17.56
N GLY A 377 23.15 13.29 -17.64
CA GLY A 377 22.25 12.14 -17.59
C GLY A 377 21.40 12.10 -16.32
N TYR A 378 20.08 12.03 -16.50
CA TYR A 378 19.08 11.79 -15.44
C TYR A 378 19.06 12.81 -14.30
N MET A 379 19.25 14.10 -14.58
CA MET A 379 19.04 15.14 -13.59
C MET A 379 17.64 15.04 -12.95
N ARG A 380 17.52 15.41 -11.67
CA ARG A 380 16.25 15.46 -10.93
C ARG A 380 16.16 16.74 -10.11
N VAL A 381 14.96 17.28 -10.02
CA VAL A 381 14.65 18.41 -9.14
C VAL A 381 13.32 18.17 -8.46
N GLY A 382 13.25 18.45 -7.16
CA GLY A 382 12.05 18.25 -6.36
C GLY A 382 11.76 19.46 -5.49
N LYS A 383 10.51 19.92 -5.50
CA LYS A 383 10.02 20.99 -4.62
C LYS A 383 10.03 20.53 -3.16
N VAL A 384 10.70 21.28 -2.29
CA VAL A 384 10.62 21.13 -0.82
C VAL A 384 9.60 22.11 -0.26
N SER A 385 9.63 23.36 -0.74
CA SER A 385 8.62 24.40 -0.51
C SER A 385 8.56 25.32 -1.74
N SER A 386 7.73 26.37 -1.74
CA SER A 386 7.74 27.36 -2.84
C SER A 386 9.06 28.13 -2.98
N THR A 387 9.90 28.13 -1.94
CA THR A 387 11.18 28.86 -1.90
C THR A 387 12.40 27.96 -1.69
N LYS A 388 12.20 26.64 -1.72
CA LYS A 388 13.25 25.65 -1.47
C LYS A 388 13.06 24.43 -2.35
N ALA A 389 14.14 24.00 -3.00
CA ALA A 389 14.15 22.79 -3.81
C ALA A 389 15.40 21.95 -3.52
N LEU A 390 15.33 20.67 -3.87
CA LEU A 390 16.47 19.77 -3.89
C LEU A 390 16.77 19.44 -5.35
N VAL A 391 18.01 19.66 -5.77
CA VAL A 391 18.52 19.19 -7.07
C VAL A 391 19.42 17.99 -6.86
N CYS A 392 19.31 17.02 -7.75
CA CYS A 392 20.20 15.87 -7.82
C CYS A 392 20.75 15.74 -9.25
N PHE A 393 22.05 15.53 -9.35
CA PHE A 393 22.77 15.39 -10.62
C PHE A 393 23.95 14.44 -10.43
N ARG A 394 24.50 13.93 -11.54
CA ARG A 394 25.70 13.09 -11.47
C ARG A 394 26.95 13.95 -11.52
N ASN A 395 28.00 13.55 -10.80
CA ASN A 395 29.32 14.19 -10.93
C ASN A 395 29.88 14.06 -12.36
N ASN A 396 30.99 14.74 -12.66
CA ASN A 396 31.59 14.74 -14.01
C ASN A 396 31.97 13.36 -14.56
N THR A 397 32.23 12.36 -13.70
CA THR A 397 32.49 10.98 -14.15
C THR A 397 31.21 10.20 -14.42
N GLY A 398 30.06 10.74 -14.02
CA GLY A 398 28.76 10.11 -14.05
C GLY A 398 28.56 8.96 -13.04
N ASN A 399 29.58 8.62 -12.25
CA ASN A 399 29.57 7.44 -11.36
C ASN A 399 29.09 7.75 -9.93
N LYS A 400 28.74 9.01 -9.63
CA LYS A 400 28.22 9.37 -8.31
C LYS A 400 27.08 10.34 -8.49
N ILE A 401 26.01 10.13 -7.72
CA ILE A 401 24.95 11.13 -7.58
C ILE A 401 25.36 12.11 -6.48
N GLN A 402 25.07 13.37 -6.75
CA GLN A 402 25.27 14.50 -5.87
C GLN A 402 23.92 15.17 -5.62
N ALA A 403 23.70 15.66 -4.41
CA ALA A 403 22.50 16.38 -4.03
C ALA A 403 22.84 17.75 -3.47
N ARG A 404 22.08 18.78 -3.87
CA ARG A 404 22.26 20.14 -3.37
C ARG A 404 20.90 20.82 -3.13
N LEU A 405 20.79 21.53 -2.02
CA LEU A 405 19.62 22.35 -1.75
C LEU A 405 19.75 23.70 -2.46
N GLN A 406 18.62 24.19 -2.96
CA GLN A 406 18.47 25.46 -3.64
C GLN A 406 17.48 26.31 -2.84
N SER A 407 17.79 27.59 -2.67
CA SER A 407 16.82 28.60 -2.26
C SER A 407 16.28 29.31 -3.49
N VAL A 408 15.03 29.76 -3.43
CA VAL A 408 14.41 30.55 -4.50
C VAL A 408 13.84 31.82 -3.88
N SER A 409 14.38 32.96 -4.31
CA SER A 409 13.97 34.29 -3.86
C SER A 409 13.71 35.16 -5.08
N VAL A 410 12.50 35.71 -5.21
CA VAL A 410 12.12 36.64 -6.30
C VAL A 410 12.54 36.12 -7.69
N SER A 411 12.07 34.92 -8.05
CA SER A 411 12.42 34.24 -9.31
C SER A 411 13.92 34.00 -9.54
N THR A 412 14.74 34.06 -8.50
CA THR A 412 16.18 33.80 -8.61
C THR A 412 16.52 32.58 -7.76
N PRO A 413 16.96 31.47 -8.37
CA PRO A 413 17.43 30.32 -7.64
C PRO A 413 18.89 30.51 -7.21
N ALA A 414 19.29 29.92 -6.08
CA ALA A 414 20.66 29.95 -5.62
C ALA A 414 21.02 28.72 -4.77
N PRO A 415 22.24 28.15 -4.93
CA PRO A 415 22.68 27.05 -4.12
C PRO A 415 22.85 27.44 -2.64
N THR A 416 22.31 26.60 -1.76
CA THR A 416 22.52 26.72 -0.31
C THR A 416 23.48 25.65 0.19
N GLY A 417 24.25 26.00 1.21
CA GLY A 417 25.14 25.05 1.89
C GLY A 417 26.12 24.33 0.95
N SER A 418 26.49 23.13 1.35
CA SER A 418 27.41 22.26 0.61
C SER A 418 26.65 21.18 -0.17
N VAL A 419 27.20 20.82 -1.33
CA VAL A 419 26.79 19.62 -2.08
C VAL A 419 27.07 18.37 -1.27
N ARG A 420 26.19 17.37 -1.38
CA ARG A 420 26.35 16.07 -0.74
C ARG A 420 26.57 14.97 -1.79
N ASP A 421 27.75 14.37 -1.73
CA ASP A 421 28.08 13.19 -2.54
C ASP A 421 27.55 11.91 -1.91
N PHE A 422 26.97 11.05 -2.74
CA PHE A 422 26.56 9.71 -2.34
C PHE A 422 27.77 8.77 -2.49
N SER A 423 28.67 8.81 -1.51
CA SER A 423 29.98 8.15 -1.59
C SER A 423 29.95 6.62 -1.61
N LEU A 424 28.87 6.00 -1.12
CA LEU A 424 28.70 4.53 -1.04
C LEU A 424 27.87 3.99 -2.21
N MET A 425 28.23 4.37 -3.45
CA MET A 425 27.58 3.96 -4.70
C MET A 425 28.43 2.94 -5.46
N PRO A 426 28.48 1.66 -5.05
CA PRO A 426 29.39 0.71 -5.66
C PRO A 426 28.95 0.34 -7.09
N GLY A 427 29.90 0.42 -8.03
CA GLY A 427 29.73 -0.02 -9.41
C GLY A 427 28.66 0.73 -10.23
N THR A 428 28.21 1.92 -9.80
CA THR A 428 27.25 2.69 -10.60
C THR A 428 27.89 3.22 -11.88
N SER A 429 27.13 3.13 -12.97
CA SER A 429 27.52 3.55 -14.32
C SER A 429 26.82 4.88 -14.69
N PRO A 430 27.45 5.74 -15.52
CA PRO A 430 26.88 7.02 -15.95
C PRO A 430 25.55 6.90 -16.70
N VAL A 431 25.23 5.72 -17.21
CA VAL A 431 24.02 5.44 -17.99
C VAL A 431 22.84 4.94 -17.17
N LEU A 432 22.99 4.71 -15.86
CA LEU A 432 21.87 4.27 -15.02
C LEU A 432 20.98 5.46 -14.65
N SER A 433 19.66 5.28 -14.73
CA SER A 433 18.72 6.25 -14.18
C SER A 433 18.70 6.23 -12.66
N PHE A 434 18.23 7.36 -12.12
CA PHE A 434 17.85 7.47 -10.73
C PHE A 434 16.58 8.31 -10.62
N GLY A 435 15.81 8.08 -9.57
CA GLY A 435 14.62 8.85 -9.25
C GLY A 435 14.80 9.66 -7.97
N LEU A 436 13.95 10.66 -7.77
CA LEU A 436 13.91 11.51 -6.60
C LEU A 436 12.47 11.69 -6.13
N ALA A 437 12.21 11.40 -4.85
CA ALA A 437 10.94 11.71 -4.20
C ALA A 437 11.21 12.63 -2.99
N ILE A 438 10.62 13.83 -2.99
CA ILE A 438 10.58 14.67 -1.78
C ILE A 438 9.44 14.16 -0.92
N LEU A 439 9.78 13.49 0.19
CA LEU A 439 8.81 12.87 1.08
C LEU A 439 8.12 13.91 1.95
N SER A 440 8.87 14.86 2.48
CA SER A 440 8.34 15.95 3.32
C SER A 440 9.24 17.19 3.20
N ALA A 441 8.94 18.25 3.97
CA ALA A 441 9.83 19.41 4.08
C ALA A 441 11.22 19.07 4.66
N THR A 442 11.37 17.91 5.29
CA THR A 442 12.59 17.48 5.99
C THR A 442 13.20 16.20 5.45
N ARG A 443 12.49 15.40 4.65
CA ARG A 443 13.00 14.12 4.13
C ARG A 443 12.87 14.02 2.62
N ALA A 444 13.90 13.47 1.98
CA ALA A 444 13.90 13.09 0.58
C ALA A 444 14.48 11.69 0.37
N LEU A 445 14.04 11.01 -0.68
CA LEU A 445 14.49 9.68 -1.06
C LEU A 445 15.03 9.70 -2.48
N VAL A 446 16.25 9.23 -2.66
CA VAL A 446 16.84 8.99 -3.98
C VAL A 446 16.99 7.49 -4.18
N VAL A 447 16.59 6.99 -5.34
CA VAL A 447 16.68 5.57 -5.69
C VAL A 447 17.45 5.45 -7.00
N THR A 448 18.39 4.52 -7.10
CA THR A 448 19.24 4.32 -8.29
C THR A 448 19.59 2.86 -8.49
N GLY A 449 19.83 2.45 -9.74
CA GLY A 449 20.46 1.15 -10.02
C GLY A 449 21.91 1.13 -9.51
N ILE A 450 22.38 -0.03 -9.09
CA ILE A 450 23.78 -0.30 -8.68
C ILE A 450 24.29 -1.59 -9.31
N ASP A 451 25.59 -1.87 -9.16
CA ASP A 451 26.18 -3.12 -9.65
C ASP A 451 25.67 -4.34 -8.87
N ARG A 452 25.27 -5.38 -9.63
CA ARG A 452 24.65 -6.63 -9.15
C ARG A 452 25.43 -7.36 -8.05
N THR A 453 26.74 -7.17 -8.00
CA THR A 453 27.61 -7.70 -6.94
C THR A 453 27.15 -7.23 -5.57
N TYR A 454 26.73 -5.96 -5.47
CA TYR A 454 26.37 -5.28 -4.23
C TYR A 454 24.85 -5.25 -3.99
N GLY A 455 24.06 -5.37 -5.04
CA GLY A 455 22.60 -5.34 -5.04
C GLY A 455 22.11 -4.94 -6.42
N ASP A 456 20.82 -4.74 -6.62
CA ASP A 456 20.28 -4.34 -7.92
C ASP A 456 19.92 -2.84 -7.89
N ILE A 457 19.31 -2.40 -6.80
CA ILE A 457 18.91 -1.01 -6.57
C ILE A 457 19.43 -0.55 -5.20
N MET A 458 19.75 0.73 -5.07
CA MET A 458 20.05 1.37 -3.80
C MET A 458 19.11 2.54 -3.53
N ALA A 459 18.55 2.57 -2.33
CA ALA A 459 17.78 3.69 -1.80
C ALA A 459 18.66 4.51 -0.83
N VAL A 460 18.61 5.83 -0.96
CA VAL A 460 19.35 6.80 -0.14
C VAL A 460 18.35 7.76 0.49
N LEU A 461 18.21 7.70 1.81
CA LEU A 461 17.36 8.61 2.58
C LEU A 461 18.18 9.83 3.02
N LEU A 462 17.63 11.02 2.81
CA LEU A 462 18.25 12.29 3.09
C LEU A 462 17.43 13.09 4.11
N ASP A 463 18.12 13.74 5.04
CA ASP A 463 17.62 14.92 5.75
C ASP A 463 17.88 16.16 4.89
N ILE A 464 16.81 16.92 4.65
CA ILE A 464 16.79 18.14 3.85
C ILE A 464 16.23 19.34 4.65
N SER A 465 16.11 19.21 5.97
CA SER A 465 15.60 20.27 6.85
C SER A 465 16.51 21.51 6.87
N GLY A 466 17.83 21.32 6.86
CA GLY A 466 18.84 22.37 6.90
C GLY A 466 19.14 23.03 5.54
N THR A 467 20.36 23.55 5.39
CA THR A 467 20.86 24.20 4.16
C THR A 467 21.73 23.29 3.29
N SER A 468 22.18 22.15 3.82
CA SER A 468 22.91 21.11 3.09
C SER A 468 22.20 19.76 3.29
N PRO A 469 22.06 18.92 2.26
CA PRO A 469 21.53 17.57 2.44
C PRO A 469 22.45 16.72 3.32
N VAL A 470 21.87 15.95 4.24
CA VAL A 470 22.60 14.98 5.07
C VAL A 470 22.07 13.58 4.77
N ILE A 471 22.96 12.61 4.60
CA ILE A 471 22.55 11.23 4.35
C ILE A 471 22.22 10.57 5.68
N LEU A 472 21.00 10.07 5.80
CA LEU A 472 20.52 9.34 6.97
C LEU A 472 20.74 7.84 6.83
N ARG A 473 20.46 7.28 5.64
CA ARG A 473 20.51 5.84 5.42
C ARG A 473 20.84 5.50 3.97
N TYR A 474 21.60 4.42 3.79
CA TYR A 474 21.69 3.66 2.55
C TYR A 474 21.03 2.30 2.75
N GLN A 475 20.29 1.83 1.75
CA GLN A 475 19.77 0.47 1.71
C GLN A 475 19.96 -0.10 0.31
N ALA A 476 20.84 -1.09 0.18
CA ALA A 476 20.94 -1.90 -1.03
C ALA A 476 19.85 -2.97 -1.03
N LEU A 477 19.23 -3.20 -2.18
CA LEU A 477 18.10 -4.11 -2.38
C LEU A 477 18.41 -5.05 -3.54
N ARG A 478 18.16 -6.34 -3.34
CA ARG A 478 18.11 -7.32 -4.42
C ARG A 478 16.66 -7.42 -4.89
N VAL A 479 16.42 -6.95 -6.11
CA VAL A 479 15.09 -6.92 -6.74
C VAL A 479 14.99 -7.85 -7.94
N GLY A 480 16.00 -8.70 -8.16
CA GLY A 480 16.03 -9.61 -9.31
C GLY A 480 16.41 -8.91 -10.61
N GLY A 481 17.06 -7.74 -10.53
CA GLY A 481 17.45 -6.94 -11.69
C GLY A 481 18.51 -7.61 -12.57
N VAL A 482 18.58 -7.24 -13.85
CA VAL A 482 19.63 -7.63 -14.80
C VAL A 482 20.75 -6.58 -14.82
N THR A 483 21.66 -6.65 -15.80
CA THR A 483 22.88 -5.82 -15.89
C THR A 483 22.61 -4.32 -16.01
N SER A 484 21.45 -3.89 -16.53
CA SER A 484 21.00 -2.50 -16.55
C SER A 484 19.57 -2.40 -16.01
N ILE A 485 19.29 -1.34 -15.26
CA ILE A 485 17.97 -1.05 -14.71
C ILE A 485 17.61 0.39 -15.07
N GLU A 486 16.44 0.57 -15.68
CA GLU A 486 15.82 1.89 -15.82
C GLU A 486 14.77 2.03 -14.72
N LEU A 487 14.78 3.09 -13.92
CA LEU A 487 13.85 3.23 -12.79
C LEU A 487 13.41 4.66 -12.54
N ASN A 488 12.31 4.79 -11.79
CA ASN A 488 11.94 6.04 -11.13
C ASN A 488 11.25 5.76 -9.78
N VAL A 489 11.13 6.80 -8.95
CA VAL A 489 10.48 6.75 -7.64
C VAL A 489 9.53 7.94 -7.48
N VAL A 490 8.39 7.71 -6.84
CA VAL A 490 7.41 8.76 -6.53
C VAL A 490 6.93 8.67 -5.08
N LYS A 491 6.63 9.83 -4.48
CA LYS A 491 6.02 9.92 -3.16
C LYS A 491 4.56 9.45 -3.23
N LEU A 492 4.15 8.60 -2.28
CA LEU A 492 2.74 8.31 -2.00
C LEU A 492 2.24 9.14 -0.80
N ASN A 493 3.04 9.20 0.25
CA ASN A 493 2.82 10.00 1.45
C ASN A 493 4.17 10.29 2.13
N ASP A 494 4.16 11.00 3.27
CA ASP A 494 5.38 11.46 3.95
C ASP A 494 6.31 10.33 4.42
N ASN A 495 5.78 9.10 4.51
CA ASN A 495 6.50 7.92 4.98
C ASN A 495 6.57 6.80 3.95
N THR A 496 6.04 6.99 2.74
CA THR A 496 5.94 5.91 1.76
C THR A 496 6.21 6.43 0.35
N ALA A 497 7.07 5.70 -0.36
CA ALA A 497 7.34 5.93 -1.78
C ALA A 497 7.10 4.64 -2.56
N TYR A 498 6.83 4.80 -3.85
CA TYR A 498 6.72 3.70 -4.81
C TYR A 498 7.87 3.77 -5.80
N VAL A 499 8.54 2.64 -6.03
CA VAL A 499 9.61 2.50 -7.02
C VAL A 499 9.11 1.58 -8.12
N SER A 500 9.29 1.98 -9.37
CA SER A 500 9.12 1.10 -10.54
C SER A 500 10.42 1.03 -11.31
N TRP A 501 10.69 -0.12 -11.91
CA TRP A 501 11.86 -0.32 -12.75
C TRP A 501 11.60 -1.27 -13.92
N LEU A 502 12.42 -1.10 -14.96
CA LEU A 502 12.57 -2.02 -16.07
C LEU A 502 13.83 -2.84 -15.86
N GLY A 503 13.77 -4.12 -16.22
CA GLY A 503 14.94 -4.99 -16.22
C GLY A 503 15.01 -5.97 -15.06
N GLY A 504 13.88 -6.40 -14.52
CA GLY A 504 13.85 -7.61 -13.70
C GLY A 504 14.09 -8.87 -14.53
N GLY A 505 14.40 -9.96 -13.83
CA GLY A 505 14.80 -11.25 -14.40
C GLY A 505 13.77 -11.92 -15.32
N SER A 506 12.56 -11.37 -15.43
CA SER A 506 11.49 -11.92 -16.26
C SER A 506 11.07 -11.03 -17.45
N LEU A 507 11.83 -9.95 -17.72
CA LEU A 507 11.61 -8.96 -18.79
C LEU A 507 10.23 -8.27 -18.69
N GLY A 508 10.22 -7.08 -18.12
CA GLY A 508 8.99 -6.33 -17.84
C GLY A 508 9.25 -5.09 -16.99
N ALA A 509 8.15 -4.42 -16.63
CA ALA A 509 8.11 -3.43 -15.57
C ALA A 509 7.71 -4.09 -14.25
N ASP A 510 8.50 -3.87 -13.21
CA ASP A 510 8.30 -4.39 -11.86
C ASP A 510 8.27 -3.20 -10.88
N GLY A 511 7.81 -3.43 -9.65
CA GLY A 511 7.73 -2.34 -8.68
C GLY A 511 7.63 -2.80 -7.23
N LEU A 512 7.90 -1.89 -6.30
CA LEU A 512 7.76 -2.13 -4.87
C LEU A 512 7.49 -0.84 -4.11
N MET A 513 6.91 -0.96 -2.92
CA MET A 513 6.76 0.15 -1.98
C MET A 513 7.92 0.17 -0.98
N LEU A 514 8.42 1.37 -0.68
CA LEU A 514 9.41 1.63 0.36
C LEU A 514 8.74 2.41 1.49
N ARG A 515 8.75 1.86 2.70
CA ARG A 515 8.26 2.54 3.91
C ARG A 515 9.43 3.11 4.71
N ILE A 516 9.32 4.38 5.08
CA ILE A 516 10.29 5.11 5.88
C ILE A 516 9.75 5.26 7.29
N THR A 517 10.43 4.63 8.24
CA THR A 517 10.06 4.65 9.65
C THR A 517 10.47 5.97 10.31
N SER A 518 9.96 6.23 11.51
CA SER A 518 10.32 7.42 12.28
C SER A 518 11.80 7.47 12.64
N ASP A 519 12.45 6.31 12.81
CA ASP A 519 13.87 6.13 13.13
C ASP A 519 14.79 5.97 11.90
N ASP A 520 14.37 6.51 10.75
CA ASP A 520 15.16 6.59 9.51
C ASP A 520 15.58 5.24 8.91
N ASN A 521 14.78 4.18 9.15
CA ASN A 521 14.93 2.92 8.43
C ASN A 521 14.11 2.92 7.13
N ILE A 522 14.65 2.22 6.13
CA ILE A 522 14.00 1.97 4.85
C ILE A 522 13.53 0.51 4.86
N VAL A 523 12.22 0.30 4.91
CA VAL A 523 11.60 -1.02 4.94
C VAL A 523 11.02 -1.32 3.56
N PRO A 524 11.65 -2.19 2.75
CA PRO A 524 11.09 -2.62 1.49
C PRO A 524 9.90 -3.55 1.73
N LEU A 525 8.81 -3.32 1.01
CA LEU A 525 7.66 -4.24 0.94
C LEU A 525 7.87 -5.26 -0.19
N PRO A 526 7.07 -6.34 -0.25
CA PRO A 526 7.20 -7.35 -1.30
C PRO A 526 7.20 -6.76 -2.71
N ILE A 527 8.03 -7.36 -3.57
CA ILE A 527 8.17 -6.97 -4.97
C ILE A 527 6.96 -7.46 -5.75
N ALA A 528 6.44 -6.59 -6.60
CA ALA A 528 5.43 -6.91 -7.59
C ALA A 528 6.09 -7.04 -8.96
N ASP A 529 6.27 -8.29 -9.39
CA ASP A 529 6.83 -8.62 -10.69
C ASP A 529 5.78 -8.59 -11.81
N LYS A 530 6.23 -8.28 -13.03
CA LYS A 530 5.43 -8.28 -14.27
C LYS A 530 4.17 -7.43 -14.15
N LEU A 531 4.29 -6.24 -13.57
CA LEU A 531 3.24 -5.23 -13.62
C LEU A 531 2.91 -4.91 -15.08
N GLU A 532 3.91 -4.93 -15.94
CA GLU A 532 3.72 -5.01 -17.38
C GLU A 532 4.73 -5.99 -17.99
N SER A 533 4.24 -6.96 -18.75
CA SER A 533 5.08 -7.94 -19.44
C SER A 533 5.64 -7.36 -20.73
N SER A 534 6.76 -7.94 -21.20
CA SER A 534 7.30 -7.63 -22.53
C SER A 534 7.71 -6.16 -22.63
N VAL A 535 8.44 -5.64 -21.64
CA VAL A 535 9.03 -4.31 -21.67
C VAL A 535 10.55 -4.47 -21.77
N GLU A 536 11.16 -3.85 -22.78
CA GLU A 536 12.61 -3.87 -22.95
C GLU A 536 13.27 -2.83 -22.03
N VAL A 537 14.47 -3.16 -21.53
CA VAL A 537 15.25 -2.20 -20.75
C VAL A 537 15.95 -1.24 -21.69
N SER A 538 15.58 0.04 -21.61
CA SER A 538 16.37 1.11 -22.21
C SER A 538 16.14 2.42 -21.49
N ASN A 539 17.06 3.34 -21.73
CA ASN A 539 17.07 4.65 -21.12
C ASN A 539 15.90 5.49 -21.65
N GLY A 540 15.12 6.08 -20.74
CA GLY A 540 13.96 6.92 -21.05
C GLY A 540 12.70 6.14 -21.49
N TYR A 541 12.60 4.85 -21.13
CA TYR A 541 11.45 3.99 -21.48
C TYR A 541 10.44 3.82 -20.35
N LEU A 542 10.65 4.45 -19.20
CA LEU A 542 9.78 4.37 -18.04
C LEU A 542 9.67 5.73 -17.38
N ASP A 543 8.45 6.10 -17.03
CA ASP A 543 8.20 7.09 -16.00
C ASP A 543 6.94 6.77 -15.21
N ILE A 544 6.84 7.30 -13.99
CA ILE A 544 5.73 7.06 -13.07
C ILE A 544 5.32 8.36 -12.38
N VAL A 545 4.03 8.47 -12.05
CA VAL A 545 3.55 9.51 -11.14
C VAL A 545 2.46 8.97 -10.23
N ALA A 546 2.40 9.46 -8.98
CA ALA A 546 1.31 9.18 -8.08
C ALA A 546 0.10 10.02 -8.46
N LEU A 547 -1.06 9.37 -8.58
CA LEU A 547 -2.37 10.00 -8.72
C LEU A 547 -3.03 10.21 -7.34
N ASP A 548 -2.72 9.35 -6.38
CA ASP A 548 -2.99 9.56 -4.96
C ASP A 548 -2.10 8.61 -4.15
N SER A 549 -2.40 8.41 -2.87
CA SER A 549 -1.63 7.51 -2.01
C SER A 549 -1.78 6.02 -2.35
N THR A 550 -2.75 5.66 -3.20
CA THR A 550 -3.14 4.29 -3.58
C THR A 550 -3.08 4.03 -5.08
N HIS A 551 -2.90 5.05 -5.92
CA HIS A 551 -2.89 4.91 -7.38
C HIS A 551 -1.61 5.51 -7.97
N ILE A 552 -0.90 4.70 -8.76
CA ILE A 552 0.26 5.12 -9.55
C ILE A 552 -0.08 5.01 -11.03
N MET A 553 0.15 6.07 -11.78
CA MET A 553 0.18 6.00 -13.23
C MET A 553 1.60 5.62 -13.67
N GLN A 554 1.76 4.41 -14.20
CA GLN A 554 2.99 3.95 -14.84
C GLN A 554 2.86 4.07 -16.35
N VAL A 555 3.86 4.66 -16.99
CA VAL A 555 3.94 4.75 -18.44
C VAL A 555 5.25 4.15 -18.89
N CYS A 556 5.19 3.21 -19.82
CA CYS A 556 6.39 2.59 -20.37
C CYS A 556 6.24 2.28 -21.86
N ARG A 557 7.37 1.93 -22.46
CA ARG A 557 7.43 1.46 -23.85
C ARG A 557 7.62 -0.06 -23.87
N ASN A 558 6.63 -0.80 -24.36
CA ASN A 558 6.73 -2.24 -24.47
C ASN A 558 7.64 -2.71 -25.64
N SER A 559 7.90 -4.01 -25.71
CA SER A 559 8.79 -4.68 -26.67
C SER A 559 8.20 -4.75 -28.08
N SER A 560 6.90 -4.52 -28.23
CA SER A 560 6.26 -4.29 -29.53
C SER A 560 6.38 -2.83 -29.98
N THR A 561 7.20 -2.05 -29.28
CA THR A 561 7.49 -0.62 -29.50
C THR A 561 6.35 0.33 -29.11
N TYR A 562 5.26 -0.16 -28.53
CA TYR A 562 4.10 0.67 -28.20
C TYR A 562 4.31 1.43 -26.90
N LEU A 563 3.83 2.66 -26.85
CA LEU A 563 3.68 3.41 -25.60
C LEU A 563 2.42 2.93 -24.89
N SER A 564 2.55 2.49 -23.65
CA SER A 564 1.45 2.01 -22.82
C SER A 564 1.39 2.75 -21.50
N ALA A 565 0.19 2.85 -20.95
CA ALA A 565 -0.06 3.41 -19.64
C ALA A 565 -0.90 2.45 -18.81
N LYS A 566 -0.53 2.28 -17.54
CA LYS A 566 -1.23 1.39 -16.61
C LYS A 566 -1.38 2.09 -15.27
N THR A 567 -2.61 2.05 -14.74
CA THR A 567 -2.84 2.43 -13.35
C THR A 567 -2.56 1.21 -12.45
N ILE A 568 -1.57 1.35 -11.59
CA ILE A 568 -1.22 0.40 -10.55
C ILE A 568 -1.94 0.82 -9.28
N GLU A 569 -2.74 -0.10 -8.72
CA GLU A 569 -3.41 0.14 -7.44
C GLU A 569 -2.56 -0.46 -6.33
N LEU A 570 -2.48 0.24 -5.20
CA LEU A 570 -1.72 -0.14 -4.03
C LEU A 570 -2.68 -0.39 -2.87
N ALA A 571 -2.33 -1.34 -2.01
CA ALA A 571 -3.07 -1.59 -0.78
C ALA A 571 -3.12 -0.30 0.05
N ALA A 572 -4.32 0.06 0.48
CA ALA A 572 -4.58 1.24 1.31
C ALA A 572 -3.97 1.11 2.72
#